data_AF-A0A423FJY5-F1
#
_entry.id   AF-A0A423FJY5-F1
#
_cell.length_a   1.000
_cell.length_b   1.000
_cell.length_c   1.000
_cell.angle_alpha   90.00
_cell.angle_beta   90.00
_cell.angle_gamma   90.00
#
_symmetry.space_group_name_H-M   'P 1'
#
loop_
_entity.id
_entity.type
_entity.pdbx_description
1 polymer ?
#
loop_
_entity_poly.entity_id
_entity_poly.type
_entity_poly.pdbx_seq_one_letter_code
_entity_poly.pdbx_strand_id
1 'polypeptide(L)'
;MRSALRTGMTLMVISLLFLAFNLVWIKKLPDIRWDFSQEKKHTLLPATRHFLTTLEGPLDLYYFNSINDPKKNQLLKRYGQRVEDLLKEFEKAARGLINLHVIDPTPFSEEAYKASLFGLDDTQGFLGLIGTRAGQSTRRIEAFNPDHAPLLEYEISHLILELMQPERPTVGLLSGLASSASMGELLTHMRGQFNLVELSTNIAQVPSSIDTLMVVHPRTLPEHALYAIEQHVLKGAKLMIFIDPVSEMDTNAASPDSRLEGLLAAWGVQMPTDKLLVDDLYATSATLGPASPTVLHPARLELPRQAMSATDISSWKLSSVIVSSSGALFRPLKSRMTFTPLLQSSRQSVLLDAGHFAFATTFDSLTDEAAAPRQAHVIAARLEGPAFSVFPEGLEGQPPGLQKAAQIQVVVVADTDMLADAVIRSAPNSNVQFILNTLDNLAAPPALANIRPRAINSQPLHTLEHLRDTAAQAYRESARELERRLERTEQEWRRLSPQNGGLGAQAVGANAPLQALNKERLRLPMELNALKVNAYAPVRQFEHGLKLLLIATVPLLLCLVAWVLALCLRRRRSLSCAACR
;
A
#
# COMPACT_ATOMS: atom_id res chain seq x y z
N MET A 1 -57.76 24.59 40.49
CA MET A 1 -58.13 23.92 39.22
C MET A 1 -57.89 24.78 37.97
N ARG A 2 -58.22 26.08 37.95
CA ARG A 2 -58.02 26.95 36.76
C ARG A 2 -56.54 27.19 36.37
N SER A 3 -55.59 27.16 37.31
CA SER A 3 -54.15 27.32 36.99
C SER A 3 -53.55 26.09 36.30
N ALA A 4 -53.91 24.87 36.75
CA ALA A 4 -53.40 23.61 36.19
C ALA A 4 -53.85 23.38 34.73
N LEU A 5 -55.10 23.74 34.41
CA LEU A 5 -55.63 23.72 33.05
C LEU A 5 -54.92 24.74 32.13
N ARG A 6 -54.62 25.93 32.66
CA ARG A 6 -53.92 26.98 31.91
C ARG A 6 -52.46 26.60 31.64
N THR A 7 -51.77 26.00 32.61
CA THR A 7 -50.41 25.47 32.42
C THR A 7 -50.37 24.29 31.45
N GLY A 8 -51.37 23.41 31.48
CA GLY A 8 -51.50 22.30 30.53
C GLY A 8 -51.73 22.78 29.10
N MET A 9 -52.58 23.79 28.92
CA MET A 9 -52.86 24.38 27.61
C MET A 9 -51.64 25.12 27.05
N THR A 10 -50.89 25.86 27.87
CA THR A 10 -49.63 26.49 27.43
C THR A 10 -48.56 25.47 27.04
N LEU A 11 -48.44 24.37 27.78
CA LEU A 11 -47.51 23.28 27.44
C LEU A 11 -47.88 22.61 26.12
N MET A 12 -49.17 22.40 25.88
CA MET A 12 -49.67 21.81 24.63
C MET A 12 -49.40 22.73 23.44
N VAL A 13 -49.67 24.03 23.57
CA VAL A 13 -49.39 25.03 22.53
C VAL A 13 -47.90 25.14 22.23
N ILE A 14 -47.05 25.18 23.27
CA ILE A 14 -45.59 25.19 23.10
C ILE A 14 -45.10 23.92 22.42
N SER A 15 -45.65 22.75 22.77
CA SER A 15 -45.29 21.48 22.13
C SER A 15 -45.70 21.45 20.65
N LEU A 16 -46.87 22.00 20.32
CA LEU A 16 -47.35 22.10 18.94
C LEU A 16 -46.51 23.08 18.11
N LEU A 17 -46.15 24.22 18.70
CA LEU A 17 -45.24 25.20 18.09
C LEU A 17 -43.83 24.61 17.89
N PHE A 18 -43.32 23.88 18.87
CA PHE A 18 -42.03 23.19 18.76
C PHE A 18 -42.06 22.14 17.66
N LEU A 19 -43.14 21.34 17.57
CA LEU A 19 -43.30 20.33 16.53
C LEU A 19 -43.39 20.96 15.13
N ALA A 20 -44.18 22.04 14.99
CA ALA A 20 -44.29 22.79 13.73
C ALA A 20 -42.96 23.45 13.33
N PHE A 21 -42.23 24.01 14.30
CA PHE A 21 -40.91 24.56 14.08
C PHE A 21 -39.92 23.48 13.62
N ASN A 22 -39.90 22.31 14.28
CA ASN A 22 -39.04 21.19 13.90
C ASN A 22 -39.37 20.67 12.49
N LEU A 23 -40.65 20.52 12.15
CA LEU A 23 -41.07 20.02 10.84
C LEU A 23 -40.70 20.94 9.66
N VAL A 24 -40.76 22.26 9.88
CA VAL A 24 -40.57 23.26 8.82
C VAL A 24 -39.14 23.76 8.75
N TRP A 25 -38.51 24.03 9.90
CA TRP A 25 -37.20 24.68 9.93
C TRP A 25 -36.04 23.68 9.83
N ILE A 26 -36.20 22.43 10.28
CA ILE A 26 -35.09 21.47 10.21
C ILE A 26 -34.72 21.09 8.77
N LYS A 27 -35.67 21.19 7.84
CA LYS A 27 -35.41 21.00 6.40
C LYS A 27 -34.79 22.23 5.72
N LYS A 28 -34.89 23.41 6.33
CA LYS A 28 -34.40 24.69 5.77
C LYS A 28 -33.09 25.16 6.41
N LEU A 29 -32.69 24.58 7.54
CA LEU A 29 -31.36 24.83 8.09
C LEU A 29 -30.32 24.31 7.09
N PRO A 30 -29.30 25.11 6.73
CA PRO A 30 -28.18 24.58 5.96
C PRO A 30 -27.61 23.40 6.74
N ASP A 31 -27.38 22.28 6.05
CA ASP A 31 -26.81 21.05 6.61
C ASP A 31 -25.33 21.31 6.96
N ILE A 32 -25.12 22.16 7.96
CA ILE A 32 -23.83 22.45 8.58
C ILE A 32 -23.54 21.22 9.43
N ARG A 33 -23.08 20.17 8.75
CA ARG A 33 -22.42 19.05 9.39
C ARG A 33 -21.06 19.54 9.83
N TRP A 34 -20.98 20.08 11.04
CA TRP A 34 -19.70 20.24 11.70
C TRP A 34 -19.13 18.84 11.92
N ASP A 35 -18.19 18.48 11.06
CA ASP A 35 -17.44 17.24 11.16
C ASP A 35 -16.50 17.36 12.37
N PHE A 36 -17.02 17.00 13.54
CA PHE A 36 -16.27 16.89 14.78
C PHE A 36 -15.42 15.63 14.85
N SER A 37 -15.37 14.80 13.80
CA SER A 37 -14.42 13.70 13.78
C SER A 37 -12.99 14.27 13.74
N GLN A 38 -12.10 13.70 14.56
CA GLN A 38 -10.71 14.16 14.64
C GLN A 38 -9.98 14.18 13.28
N GLU A 39 -10.47 13.41 12.30
CA GLU A 39 -9.87 13.23 10.98
C GLU A 39 -10.61 13.96 9.85
N LYS A 40 -11.72 14.67 10.15
CA LYS A 40 -12.63 15.26 9.16
C LYS A 40 -13.01 14.27 8.03
N LYS A 41 -13.45 13.06 8.42
CA LYS A 41 -13.69 11.91 7.53
C LYS A 41 -14.76 12.15 6.46
N HIS A 42 -15.57 13.19 6.63
CA HIS A 42 -16.67 13.56 5.74
C HIS A 42 -16.40 14.87 4.99
N THR A 43 -15.17 15.39 5.02
CA THR A 43 -14.78 16.61 4.30
C THR A 43 -13.71 16.30 3.26
N LEU A 44 -13.99 16.64 2.00
CA LEU A 44 -13.05 16.52 0.89
C LEU A 44 -11.72 17.24 1.17
N LEU A 45 -10.62 16.70 0.64
CA LEU A 45 -9.35 17.42 0.62
C LEU A 45 -9.47 18.75 -0.15
N PRO A 46 -8.76 19.82 0.27
CA PRO A 46 -8.77 21.08 -0.46
C PRO A 46 -8.36 20.93 -1.94
N ALA A 47 -7.39 20.07 -2.21
CA ALA A 47 -6.94 19.74 -3.57
C ALA A 47 -8.06 19.10 -4.40
N THR A 48 -8.77 18.11 -3.85
CA THR A 48 -9.93 17.48 -4.49
C THR A 48 -11.00 18.51 -4.82
N ARG A 49 -11.33 19.39 -3.87
CA ARG A 49 -12.33 20.44 -4.10
C ARG A 49 -11.93 21.38 -5.24
N HIS A 50 -10.65 21.74 -5.33
CA HIS A 50 -10.16 22.58 -6.43
C HIS A 50 -10.23 21.84 -7.77
N PHE A 51 -9.80 20.58 -7.82
CA PHE A 51 -9.92 19.72 -9.01
C PHE A 51 -11.37 19.60 -9.50
N LEU A 52 -12.33 19.45 -8.59
CA LEU A 52 -13.76 19.39 -8.97
C LEU A 52 -14.31 20.72 -9.48
N THR A 53 -13.65 21.86 -9.19
CA THR A 53 -14.04 23.15 -9.77
C THR A 53 -13.47 23.40 -11.16
N THR A 54 -12.46 22.62 -11.59
CA THR A 54 -11.84 22.72 -12.92
C THR A 54 -12.47 21.78 -13.94
N LEU A 55 -13.58 21.11 -13.60
CA LEU A 55 -14.31 20.25 -14.52
C LEU A 55 -14.91 21.08 -15.66
N GLU A 56 -14.68 20.67 -16.91
CA GLU A 56 -15.11 21.42 -18.11
C GLU A 56 -16.40 20.88 -18.74
N GLY A 57 -16.96 19.77 -18.24
CA GLY A 57 -18.20 19.21 -18.78
C GLY A 57 -18.89 18.23 -17.81
N PRO A 58 -20.17 17.91 -18.08
CA PRO A 58 -20.95 17.02 -17.23
C PRO A 58 -20.45 15.58 -17.31
N LEU A 59 -20.47 14.86 -16.19
CA LEU A 59 -20.09 13.47 -16.03
C LEU A 59 -21.19 12.73 -15.25
N ASP A 60 -21.53 11.53 -15.68
CA ASP A 60 -22.47 10.67 -14.96
C ASP A 60 -21.68 9.58 -14.22
N LEU A 61 -21.92 9.46 -12.92
CA LEU A 61 -21.31 8.46 -12.06
C LEU A 61 -22.39 7.48 -11.57
N TYR A 62 -22.27 6.21 -11.95
CA TYR A 62 -23.16 5.14 -11.52
C TYR A 62 -22.47 4.32 -10.44
N TYR A 63 -22.91 4.50 -9.20
CA TYR A 63 -22.40 3.79 -8.03
C TYR A 63 -23.29 2.58 -7.74
N PHE A 64 -22.71 1.38 -7.86
CA PHE A 64 -23.41 0.13 -7.61
C PHE A 64 -23.03 -0.40 -6.24
N ASN A 65 -24.01 -0.51 -5.34
CA ASN A 65 -23.81 -1.02 -4.00
C ASN A 65 -24.96 -1.95 -3.62
N SER A 66 -24.74 -3.27 -3.69
CA SER A 66 -25.72 -4.26 -3.20
C SER A 66 -25.79 -4.22 -1.68
N ILE A 67 -26.67 -3.42 -1.08
CA ILE A 67 -26.67 -3.15 0.37
C ILE A 67 -27.05 -4.40 1.18
N ASN A 68 -28.01 -5.17 0.65
CA ASN A 68 -28.62 -6.31 1.31
C ASN A 68 -28.09 -7.66 0.85
N ASP A 69 -26.94 -7.70 0.17
CA ASP A 69 -26.34 -8.94 -0.31
C ASP A 69 -25.94 -9.84 0.89
N PRO A 70 -26.34 -11.14 0.90
CA PRO A 70 -25.95 -12.07 1.96
C PRO A 70 -24.43 -12.31 2.02
N LYS A 71 -23.70 -12.09 0.92
CA LYS A 71 -22.24 -12.24 0.84
C LYS A 71 -21.50 -11.09 1.52
N LYS A 72 -22.14 -9.91 1.73
CA LYS A 72 -21.49 -8.76 2.34
C LYS A 72 -21.42 -8.86 3.86
N ASN A 73 -20.19 -8.86 4.37
CA ASN A 73 -19.92 -8.71 5.80
C ASN A 73 -20.26 -7.28 6.29
N GLN A 74 -20.33 -7.10 7.62
CA GLN A 74 -20.67 -5.80 8.21
C GLN A 74 -19.63 -4.70 7.88
N LEU A 75 -18.36 -5.08 7.68
CA LEU A 75 -17.28 -4.16 7.33
C LEU A 75 -17.52 -3.53 5.95
N LEU A 76 -17.82 -4.34 4.94
CA LEU A 76 -18.12 -3.93 3.57
C LEU A 76 -19.39 -3.08 3.52
N LYS A 77 -20.42 -3.39 4.31
CA LYS A 77 -21.64 -2.58 4.37
C LYS A 77 -21.36 -1.16 4.87
N ARG A 78 -20.58 -1.02 5.95
CA ARG A 78 -20.16 0.29 6.46
C ARG A 78 -19.24 1.02 5.48
N TYR A 79 -18.34 0.27 4.83
CA TYR A 79 -17.44 0.84 3.84
C TYR A 79 -18.21 1.36 2.62
N GLY A 80 -19.19 0.62 2.09
CA GLY A 80 -20.03 1.09 0.99
C GLY A 80 -20.82 2.35 1.33
N GLN A 81 -21.37 2.44 2.55
CA GLN A 81 -22.00 3.68 3.02
C GLN A 81 -21.01 4.87 3.03
N ARG A 82 -19.76 4.63 3.45
CA ARG A 82 -18.71 5.67 3.41
C ARG A 82 -18.38 6.10 1.98
N VAL A 83 -18.33 5.16 1.03
CA VAL A 83 -18.10 5.47 -0.39
C VAL A 83 -19.26 6.30 -0.94
N GLU A 84 -20.50 5.92 -0.64
CA GLU A 84 -21.70 6.66 -1.06
C GLU A 84 -21.71 8.09 -0.51
N ASP A 85 -21.42 8.27 0.78
CA ASP A 85 -21.33 9.58 1.42
C ASP A 85 -20.25 10.46 0.76
N LEU A 86 -19.10 9.87 0.44
CA LEU A 86 -18.02 10.59 -0.23
C LEU A 86 -18.42 11.02 -1.64
N LEU A 87 -19.04 10.13 -2.42
CA LEU A 87 -19.50 10.44 -3.78
C LEU A 87 -20.56 11.56 -3.80
N LYS A 88 -21.45 11.61 -2.81
CA LYS A 88 -22.39 12.73 -2.65
C LYS A 88 -21.69 14.06 -2.38
N GLU A 89 -20.59 14.05 -1.62
CA GLU A 89 -19.78 15.25 -1.44
C GLU A 89 -19.05 15.66 -2.73
N PHE A 90 -18.61 14.70 -3.56
CA PHE A 90 -18.06 14.97 -4.90
C PHE A 90 -19.11 15.67 -5.80
N GLU A 91 -20.32 15.11 -5.89
CA GLU A 91 -21.45 15.69 -6.63
C GLU A 91 -21.73 17.13 -6.19
N LYS A 92 -21.86 17.36 -4.88
CA LYS A 92 -22.10 18.67 -4.29
C LYS A 92 -20.97 19.67 -4.58
N ALA A 93 -19.71 19.21 -4.53
CA ALA A 93 -18.55 20.06 -4.79
C ALA A 93 -18.39 20.42 -6.28
N ALA A 94 -18.82 19.54 -7.19
CA ALA A 94 -18.75 19.72 -8.64
C ALA A 94 -19.80 20.69 -9.22
N ARG A 95 -20.70 21.26 -8.39
CA ARG A 95 -21.68 22.30 -8.78
C ARG A 95 -22.55 21.93 -9.99
N GLY A 96 -23.01 20.68 -10.04
CA GLY A 96 -23.89 20.19 -11.12
C GLY A 96 -23.17 19.65 -12.35
N LEU A 97 -21.84 19.54 -12.32
CA LEU A 97 -21.06 18.86 -13.35
C LEU A 97 -20.95 17.36 -13.13
N ILE A 98 -21.16 16.86 -11.91
CA ILE A 98 -21.25 15.43 -11.63
C ILE A 98 -22.72 15.11 -11.33
N ASN A 99 -23.28 14.12 -12.02
CA ASN A 99 -24.57 13.53 -11.68
C ASN A 99 -24.33 12.15 -11.06
N LEU A 100 -24.71 11.97 -9.80
CA LEU A 100 -24.53 10.69 -9.10
C LEU A 100 -25.81 9.85 -9.17
N HIS A 101 -25.69 8.64 -9.70
CA HIS A 101 -26.72 7.61 -9.69
C HIS A 101 -26.34 6.50 -8.71
N VAL A 102 -27.04 6.43 -7.58
CA VAL A 102 -26.87 5.35 -6.60
C VAL A 102 -27.82 4.21 -6.95
N ILE A 103 -27.27 3.03 -7.19
CA ILE A 103 -28.00 1.84 -7.63
C ILE A 103 -27.75 0.71 -6.63
N ASP A 104 -28.82 0.14 -6.09
CA ASP A 104 -28.80 -1.10 -5.29
C ASP A 104 -29.27 -2.26 -6.18
N PRO A 105 -28.35 -2.93 -6.90
CA PRO A 105 -28.74 -3.97 -7.83
C PRO A 105 -29.18 -5.22 -7.06
N THR A 106 -30.44 -5.60 -7.26
CA THR A 106 -30.97 -6.86 -6.71
C THR A 106 -30.48 -8.05 -7.55
N PRO A 107 -30.25 -9.24 -6.96
CA PRO A 107 -29.80 -10.40 -7.73
C PRO A 107 -30.74 -10.71 -8.90
N PHE A 108 -30.17 -11.00 -10.08
CA PHE A 108 -30.90 -11.29 -11.33
C PHE A 108 -31.75 -10.14 -11.89
N SER A 109 -31.51 -8.89 -11.46
CA SER A 109 -32.13 -7.70 -12.03
C SER A 109 -31.43 -7.21 -13.31
N GLU A 110 -32.07 -6.30 -14.04
CA GLU A 110 -31.47 -5.62 -15.20
C GLU A 110 -30.26 -4.79 -14.77
N GLU A 111 -30.32 -4.15 -13.60
CA GLU A 111 -29.22 -3.38 -13.02
C GLU A 111 -28.02 -4.26 -12.67
N ALA A 112 -28.27 -5.45 -12.11
CA ALA A 112 -27.22 -6.43 -11.85
C ALA A 112 -26.59 -6.93 -13.16
N TYR A 113 -27.41 -7.22 -14.19
CA TYR A 113 -26.89 -7.60 -15.50
C TYR A 113 -26.04 -6.49 -16.13
N LYS A 114 -26.48 -5.23 -16.06
CA LYS A 114 -25.70 -4.07 -16.52
C LYS A 114 -24.37 -3.96 -15.77
N ALA A 115 -24.39 -4.04 -14.45
CA ALA A 115 -23.18 -4.01 -13.62
C ALA A 115 -22.16 -5.08 -14.05
N SER A 116 -22.61 -6.32 -14.27
CA SER A 116 -21.77 -7.40 -14.79
C SER A 116 -21.29 -7.17 -16.22
N LEU A 117 -22.12 -6.60 -17.10
CA LEU A 117 -21.74 -6.31 -18.49
C LEU A 117 -20.62 -5.26 -18.56
N PHE A 118 -20.67 -4.26 -17.69
CA PHE A 118 -19.59 -3.29 -17.51
C PHE A 118 -18.43 -3.85 -16.65
N GLY A 119 -18.51 -5.13 -16.26
CA GLY A 119 -17.53 -5.93 -15.53
C GLY A 119 -17.15 -5.40 -14.16
N LEU A 120 -18.16 -4.98 -13.39
CA LEU A 120 -18.04 -4.86 -11.94
C LEU A 120 -17.97 -6.24 -11.30
N ASP A 121 -17.23 -6.33 -10.19
CA ASP A 121 -17.07 -7.57 -9.44
C ASP A 121 -18.30 -7.84 -8.55
N ASP A 122 -18.85 -9.04 -8.61
CA ASP A 122 -19.99 -9.52 -7.83
C ASP A 122 -19.62 -10.58 -6.78
N THR A 123 -18.32 -10.91 -6.64
CA THR A 123 -17.83 -11.96 -5.75
C THR A 123 -18.27 -11.78 -4.30
N GLN A 124 -18.23 -10.53 -3.81
CA GLN A 124 -18.68 -10.13 -2.47
C GLN A 124 -19.95 -9.26 -2.51
N GLY A 125 -20.69 -9.32 -3.62
CA GLY A 125 -21.79 -8.41 -3.96
C GLY A 125 -21.26 -7.09 -4.52
N PHE A 126 -22.01 -6.48 -5.45
CA PHE A 126 -21.53 -5.30 -6.18
C PHE A 126 -21.16 -4.16 -5.24
N LEU A 127 -19.95 -3.65 -5.40
CA LEU A 127 -19.44 -2.47 -4.70
C LEU A 127 -18.46 -1.75 -5.64
N GLY A 128 -18.98 -1.12 -6.69
CA GLY A 128 -18.18 -0.55 -7.76
C GLY A 128 -18.70 0.79 -8.25
N LEU A 129 -17.91 1.47 -9.07
CA LEU A 129 -18.25 2.76 -9.67
C LEU A 129 -18.02 2.71 -11.17
N ILE A 130 -18.97 3.20 -11.95
CA ILE A 130 -18.83 3.40 -13.39
C ILE A 130 -18.97 4.89 -13.66
N GLY A 131 -18.01 5.48 -14.35
CA GLY A 131 -18.12 6.85 -14.82
C GLY A 131 -18.23 6.92 -16.33
N THR A 132 -19.08 7.82 -16.81
CA THR A 132 -19.33 8.01 -18.22
C THR A 132 -19.33 9.50 -18.56
N ARG A 133 -18.83 9.82 -19.76
CA ARG A 133 -18.87 11.16 -20.34
C ARG A 133 -19.23 11.04 -21.81
N ALA A 134 -20.03 11.98 -22.31
CA ALA A 134 -20.43 11.99 -23.71
C ALA A 134 -19.21 11.98 -24.65
N GLY A 135 -19.19 11.03 -25.59
CA GLY A 135 -18.10 10.89 -26.57
C GLY A 135 -16.80 10.27 -26.06
N GLN A 136 -16.76 9.79 -24.81
CA GLN A 136 -15.60 9.11 -24.22
C GLN A 136 -15.92 7.66 -23.86
N SER A 137 -14.88 6.83 -23.77
CA SER A 137 -15.02 5.47 -23.24
C SER A 137 -15.38 5.51 -21.77
N THR A 138 -16.16 4.52 -21.33
CA THR A 138 -16.53 4.39 -19.92
C THR A 138 -15.29 3.99 -19.09
N ARG A 139 -15.18 4.53 -17.88
CA ARG A 139 -14.16 4.16 -16.90
C ARG A 139 -14.82 3.52 -15.69
N ARG A 140 -14.13 2.59 -15.05
CA ARG A 140 -14.71 1.81 -13.95
C ARG A 140 -13.73 1.58 -12.82
N ILE A 141 -14.27 1.47 -11.61
CA ILE A 141 -13.66 0.83 -10.46
C ILE A 141 -14.43 -0.46 -10.23
N GLU A 142 -13.78 -1.59 -10.51
CA GLU A 142 -14.39 -2.93 -10.50
C GLU A 142 -14.96 -3.28 -9.12
N ALA A 143 -14.17 -3.05 -8.07
CA ALA A 143 -14.57 -3.23 -6.68
C ALA A 143 -13.82 -2.26 -5.77
N PHE A 144 -14.53 -1.61 -4.84
CA PHE A 144 -13.88 -0.85 -3.77
C PHE A 144 -13.41 -1.80 -2.67
N ASN A 145 -12.10 -1.80 -2.40
CA ASN A 145 -11.51 -2.58 -1.31
C ASN A 145 -11.38 -1.69 -0.04
N PRO A 146 -11.90 -2.12 1.12
CA PRO A 146 -11.68 -1.46 2.41
C PRO A 146 -10.20 -1.23 2.77
N ASP A 147 -9.29 -2.09 2.32
CA ASP A 147 -7.85 -1.98 2.58
C ASP A 147 -7.23 -0.73 1.90
N HIS A 148 -7.92 -0.19 0.89
CA HIS A 148 -7.52 1.03 0.18
C HIS A 148 -8.33 2.26 0.62
N ALA A 149 -9.05 2.18 1.74
CA ALA A 149 -9.83 3.30 2.27
C ALA A 149 -9.07 4.64 2.42
N PRO A 150 -7.76 4.68 2.76
CA PRO A 150 -7.00 5.94 2.74
C PRO A 150 -6.89 6.58 1.36
N LEU A 151 -6.89 5.77 0.29
CA LEU A 151 -6.70 6.17 -1.10
C LEU A 151 -8.02 6.41 -1.84
N LEU A 152 -9.17 6.28 -1.17
CA LEU A 152 -10.48 6.32 -1.80
C LEU A 152 -10.75 7.64 -2.57
N GLU A 153 -10.40 8.79 -1.96
CA GLU A 153 -10.53 10.10 -2.64
C GLU A 153 -9.67 10.17 -3.91
N TYR A 154 -8.46 9.61 -3.86
CA TYR A 154 -7.57 9.55 -5.02
C TYR A 154 -8.14 8.66 -6.11
N GLU A 155 -8.59 7.44 -5.77
CA GLU A 155 -9.13 6.49 -6.73
C GLU A 155 -10.35 7.04 -7.50
N ILE A 156 -11.25 7.74 -6.82
CA ILE A 156 -12.40 8.39 -7.46
C ILE A 156 -11.94 9.57 -8.33
N SER A 157 -11.02 10.40 -7.83
CA SER A 157 -10.50 11.55 -8.57
C SER A 157 -9.73 11.14 -9.83
N HIS A 158 -8.98 10.05 -9.74
CA HIS A 158 -8.24 9.46 -10.86
C HIS A 158 -9.20 8.97 -11.94
N LEU A 159 -10.26 8.25 -11.58
CA LEU A 159 -11.31 7.84 -12.54
C LEU A 159 -11.94 9.05 -13.25
N ILE A 160 -12.20 10.14 -12.53
CA ILE A 160 -12.74 11.37 -13.11
C ILE A 160 -11.70 12.00 -14.07
N LEU A 161 -10.42 12.03 -13.69
CA LEU A 161 -9.36 12.56 -14.55
C LEU A 161 -9.23 11.75 -15.84
N GLU A 162 -9.28 10.42 -15.79
CA GLU A 162 -9.23 9.57 -16.99
C GLU A 162 -10.40 9.80 -17.95
N LEU A 163 -11.57 10.22 -17.44
CA LEU A 163 -12.72 10.63 -18.24
C LEU A 163 -12.57 12.04 -18.83
N MET A 164 -11.77 12.88 -18.17
CA MET A 164 -11.50 14.24 -18.62
C MET A 164 -10.41 14.32 -19.68
N GLN A 165 -9.30 13.61 -19.45
CA GLN A 165 -8.08 13.64 -20.24
C GLN A 165 -7.74 12.21 -20.69
N PRO A 166 -8.19 11.78 -21.87
CA PRO A 166 -7.93 10.44 -22.36
C PRO A 166 -6.50 10.25 -22.91
N GLU A 167 -5.72 11.32 -23.02
CA GLU A 167 -4.36 11.26 -23.55
C GLU A 167 -3.40 10.58 -22.58
N ARG A 168 -2.55 9.69 -23.12
CA ARG A 168 -1.56 8.96 -22.32
C ARG A 168 -0.38 9.86 -22.00
N PRO A 169 0.09 9.88 -20.74
CA PRO A 169 1.28 10.65 -20.40
C PRO A 169 2.52 10.11 -21.11
N THR A 170 3.47 11.01 -21.40
CA THR A 170 4.77 10.65 -22.00
C THR A 170 5.78 10.33 -20.91
N VAL A 171 6.41 9.14 -21.01
CA VAL A 171 7.44 8.69 -20.08
C VAL A 171 8.71 8.36 -20.85
N GLY A 172 9.84 8.96 -20.45
CA GLY A 172 11.14 8.60 -20.98
C GLY A 172 11.71 7.39 -20.24
N LEU A 173 12.25 6.41 -20.95
CA LEU A 173 12.94 5.27 -20.36
C LEU A 173 14.42 5.31 -20.73
N LEU A 174 15.29 5.31 -19.73
CA LEU A 174 16.73 5.20 -19.91
C LEU A 174 17.22 3.97 -19.13
N SER A 175 17.64 2.94 -19.86
CA SER A 175 18.13 1.69 -19.27
C SER A 175 19.65 1.60 -19.40
N GLY A 176 20.34 1.50 -18.26
CA GLY A 176 21.77 1.16 -18.20
C GLY A 176 22.06 -0.33 -18.36
N LEU A 177 21.02 -1.18 -18.33
CA LEU A 177 21.14 -2.62 -18.54
C LEU A 177 21.36 -2.94 -20.03
N ALA A 178 22.22 -3.93 -20.30
CA ALA A 178 22.60 -4.32 -21.66
C ALA A 178 21.45 -4.95 -22.48
N SER A 179 20.45 -5.55 -21.83
CA SER A 179 19.31 -6.18 -22.49
C SER A 179 17.99 -5.74 -21.86
N SER A 180 17.12 -5.15 -22.67
CA SER A 180 15.72 -4.85 -22.29
C SER A 180 14.81 -6.07 -22.36
N ALA A 181 15.31 -7.21 -22.86
CA ALA A 181 14.53 -8.44 -23.03
C ALA A 181 14.05 -9.04 -21.69
N SER A 182 14.75 -8.75 -20.60
CA SER A 182 14.38 -9.18 -19.24
C SER A 182 13.24 -8.36 -18.63
N MET A 183 12.83 -7.24 -19.25
CA MET A 183 11.72 -6.38 -18.80
C MET A 183 10.53 -6.43 -19.77
N GLY A 184 10.41 -7.50 -20.57
CA GLY A 184 9.46 -7.55 -21.68
C GLY A 184 8.00 -7.41 -21.24
N GLU A 185 7.65 -8.01 -20.10
CA GLU A 185 6.30 -7.93 -19.55
C GLU A 185 5.97 -6.51 -19.06
N LEU A 186 6.88 -5.92 -18.28
CA LEU A 186 6.74 -4.55 -17.80
C LEU A 186 6.59 -3.55 -18.96
N LEU A 187 7.46 -3.63 -19.97
CA LEU A 187 7.43 -2.74 -21.13
C LEU A 187 6.12 -2.87 -21.92
N THR A 188 5.55 -4.07 -21.99
CA THR A 188 4.26 -4.31 -22.64
C THR A 188 3.14 -3.59 -21.90
N HIS A 189 3.09 -3.70 -20.57
CA HIS A 189 2.12 -2.98 -19.75
C HIS A 189 2.30 -1.46 -19.81
N MET A 190 3.55 -0.99 -19.75
CA MET A 190 3.87 0.44 -19.84
C MET A 190 3.45 1.05 -21.18
N ARG A 191 3.69 0.37 -22.31
CA ARG A 191 3.27 0.84 -23.65
C ARG A 191 1.75 0.89 -23.81
N GLY A 192 1.01 0.13 -23.00
CA GLY A 192 -0.45 0.22 -22.93
C GLY A 192 -0.94 1.52 -22.29
N GLN A 193 -0.30 1.93 -21.20
CA GLN A 193 -0.74 3.05 -20.35
C GLN A 193 -0.05 4.40 -20.65
N PHE A 194 1.19 4.36 -21.16
CA PHE A 194 2.02 5.54 -21.39
C PHE A 194 2.51 5.61 -22.84
N ASN A 195 2.82 6.83 -23.29
CA ASN A 195 3.61 7.05 -24.49
C ASN A 195 5.09 6.92 -24.13
N LEU A 196 5.64 5.71 -24.28
CA LEU A 196 7.01 5.39 -23.90
C LEU A 196 8.01 5.87 -24.95
N VAL A 197 9.01 6.64 -24.52
CA VAL A 197 10.14 7.10 -25.35
C VAL A 197 11.42 6.50 -24.80
N GLU A 198 12.00 5.53 -25.50
CA GLU A 198 13.28 4.92 -25.13
C GLU A 198 14.44 5.88 -25.49
N LEU A 199 15.30 6.15 -24.51
CA LEU A 199 16.44 7.05 -24.61
C LEU A 199 17.75 6.24 -24.61
N SER A 200 18.76 6.73 -25.34
CA SER A 200 20.08 6.13 -25.33
C SER A 200 20.85 6.46 -24.05
N THR A 201 21.80 5.60 -23.67
CA THR A 201 22.66 5.79 -22.49
C THR A 201 23.66 6.94 -22.65
N ASN A 202 23.97 7.35 -23.89
CA ASN A 202 24.92 8.42 -24.24
C ASN A 202 24.21 9.73 -24.62
N ILE A 203 23.15 10.08 -23.88
CA ILE A 203 22.30 11.23 -24.18
C ILE A 203 22.94 12.53 -23.71
N ALA A 204 23.01 13.54 -24.60
CA ALA A 204 23.52 14.87 -24.25
C ALA A 204 22.48 15.75 -23.54
N GLN A 205 21.19 15.57 -23.85
CA GLN A 205 20.10 16.31 -23.23
C GLN A 205 18.79 15.52 -23.32
N VAL A 206 18.01 15.49 -22.23
CA VAL A 206 16.66 14.92 -22.23
C VAL A 206 15.69 15.87 -22.96
N PRO A 207 14.88 15.38 -23.92
CA PRO A 207 13.87 16.18 -24.60
C PRO A 207 12.90 16.85 -23.61
N SER A 208 12.60 18.14 -23.81
CA SER A 208 11.69 18.90 -22.94
C SER A 208 10.23 18.43 -22.99
N SER A 209 9.86 17.57 -23.95
CA SER A 209 8.54 16.94 -24.05
C SER A 209 8.33 15.79 -23.06
N ILE A 210 9.38 15.38 -22.33
CA ILE A 210 9.35 14.28 -21.38
C ILE A 210 9.25 14.87 -19.97
N ASP A 211 8.08 14.84 -19.34
CA ASP A 211 7.91 15.38 -17.99
C ASP A 211 8.32 14.38 -16.90
N THR A 212 8.28 13.08 -17.22
CA THR A 212 8.60 11.98 -16.29
C THR A 212 9.64 11.05 -16.90
N LEU A 213 10.70 10.77 -16.15
CA LEU A 213 11.80 9.92 -16.56
C LEU A 213 11.89 8.68 -15.65
N MET A 214 12.05 7.51 -16.25
CA MET A 214 12.39 6.26 -15.59
C MET A 214 13.83 5.89 -15.95
N VAL A 215 14.70 5.78 -14.95
CA VAL A 215 16.11 5.42 -15.11
C VAL A 215 16.36 4.09 -14.43
N VAL A 216 16.83 3.10 -15.19
CA VAL A 216 17.07 1.74 -14.70
C VAL A 216 18.58 1.47 -14.65
N HIS A 217 19.09 1.15 -13.46
CA HIS A 217 20.47 0.75 -13.21
C HIS A 217 21.55 1.66 -13.85
N PRO A 218 21.66 2.95 -13.44
CA PRO A 218 22.54 3.91 -14.11
C PRO A 218 24.04 3.78 -13.79
N ARG A 219 24.57 2.58 -13.50
CA ARG A 219 25.98 2.38 -13.13
C ARG A 219 26.97 2.57 -14.29
N THR A 220 26.51 2.34 -15.52
CA THR A 220 27.34 2.39 -16.74
C THR A 220 27.18 3.71 -17.49
N LEU A 221 26.45 4.68 -16.93
CA LEU A 221 26.16 5.93 -17.63
C LEU A 221 27.35 6.89 -17.62
N PRO A 222 27.66 7.53 -18.76
CA PRO A 222 28.70 8.54 -18.81
C PRO A 222 28.29 9.81 -18.04
N GLU A 223 29.27 10.57 -17.55
CA GLU A 223 29.02 11.75 -16.71
C GLU A 223 28.09 12.79 -17.36
N HIS A 224 28.16 12.96 -18.69
CA HIS A 224 27.27 13.88 -19.41
C HIS A 224 25.80 13.43 -19.41
N ALA A 225 25.53 12.12 -19.38
CA ALA A 225 24.17 11.62 -19.26
C ALA A 225 23.63 11.83 -17.84
N LEU A 226 24.46 11.62 -16.80
CA LEU A 226 24.10 11.93 -15.41
C LEU A 226 23.81 13.43 -15.23
N TYR A 227 24.62 14.29 -15.84
CA TYR A 227 24.37 15.74 -15.88
C TYR A 227 23.04 16.07 -16.58
N ALA A 228 22.76 15.46 -17.74
CA ALA A 228 21.51 15.69 -18.46
C ALA A 228 20.28 15.28 -17.63
N ILE A 229 20.35 14.15 -16.91
CA ILE A 229 19.30 13.68 -16.00
C ILE A 229 19.10 14.66 -14.86
N GLU A 230 20.18 15.06 -14.18
CA GLU A 230 20.12 16.01 -13.07
C GLU A 230 19.48 17.32 -13.51
N GLN A 231 19.96 17.91 -14.60
CA GLN A 231 19.46 19.19 -15.10
C GLN A 231 17.99 19.12 -15.49
N HIS A 232 17.52 17.96 -15.96
CA HIS A 232 16.11 17.74 -16.25
C HIS A 232 15.27 17.71 -14.97
N VAL A 233 15.73 17.01 -13.93
CA VAL A 233 15.08 16.98 -12.62
C VAL A 233 15.04 18.36 -11.97
N LEU A 234 16.13 19.12 -12.05
CA LEU A 234 16.19 20.48 -11.50
C LEU A 234 15.28 21.48 -12.23
N LYS A 235 14.95 21.23 -13.51
CA LYS A 235 13.92 21.98 -14.25
C LYS A 235 12.49 21.67 -13.80
N GLY A 236 12.30 20.65 -12.95
CA GLY A 236 11.01 20.24 -12.42
C GLY A 236 10.48 18.93 -13.02
N ALA A 237 11.26 18.25 -13.86
CA ALA A 237 10.90 16.92 -14.31
C ALA A 237 10.94 15.92 -13.14
N LYS A 238 10.11 14.89 -13.25
CA LYS A 238 9.93 13.89 -12.21
C LYS A 238 10.73 12.65 -12.56
N LEU A 239 11.35 12.03 -11.55
CA LEU A 239 12.27 10.91 -11.77
C LEU A 239 11.86 9.69 -10.95
N MET A 240 11.82 8.53 -11.60
CA MET A 240 11.85 7.22 -10.95
C MET A 240 13.19 6.56 -11.30
N ILE A 241 13.98 6.21 -10.30
CA ILE A 241 15.31 5.63 -10.49
C ILE A 241 15.41 4.29 -9.74
N PHE A 242 15.89 3.28 -10.45
CA PHE A 242 16.17 1.96 -9.90
C PHE A 242 17.68 1.80 -9.77
N ILE A 243 18.12 1.56 -8.54
CA ILE A 243 19.51 1.33 -8.18
C ILE A 243 19.58 0.00 -7.43
N ASP A 244 20.70 -0.69 -7.54
CA ASP A 244 20.82 -2.04 -6.98
C ASP A 244 22.25 -2.24 -6.50
N PRO A 245 22.51 -2.78 -5.28
CA PRO A 245 23.85 -3.20 -4.87
C PRO A 245 24.38 -4.36 -5.73
N VAL A 246 23.53 -5.35 -6.05
CA VAL A 246 23.87 -6.56 -6.82
C VAL A 246 22.69 -6.93 -7.71
N SER A 247 22.77 -6.57 -9.00
CA SER A 247 21.72 -6.92 -9.95
C SER A 247 21.87 -8.35 -10.47
N GLU A 248 20.83 -9.18 -10.34
CA GLU A 248 20.74 -10.48 -11.04
C GLU A 248 20.57 -10.30 -12.57
N MET A 249 20.10 -9.13 -13.01
CA MET A 249 19.92 -8.78 -14.43
C MET A 249 21.21 -8.36 -15.15
N ASP A 250 22.25 -7.92 -14.42
CA ASP A 250 23.55 -7.57 -14.99
C ASP A 250 24.62 -8.57 -14.53
N THR A 251 25.09 -9.40 -15.47
CA THR A 251 26.15 -10.38 -15.19
C THR A 251 27.53 -9.73 -15.05
N ASN A 252 27.69 -8.44 -15.36
CA ASN A 252 28.94 -7.74 -15.21
C ASN A 252 29.01 -7.07 -13.82
N ALA A 253 29.91 -7.57 -12.97
CA ALA A 253 30.23 -6.93 -11.70
C ALA A 253 30.97 -5.60 -11.94
N ALA A 254 30.23 -4.54 -12.24
CA ALA A 254 30.77 -3.20 -12.36
C ALA A 254 31.02 -2.59 -10.97
N SER A 255 32.19 -1.96 -10.80
CA SER A 255 32.58 -1.24 -9.59
C SER A 255 31.53 -0.17 -9.21
N PRO A 256 31.34 0.13 -7.91
CA PRO A 256 30.43 1.18 -7.46
C PRO A 256 30.81 2.54 -8.07
N ASP A 257 29.82 3.25 -8.62
CA ASP A 257 30.02 4.58 -9.22
C ASP A 257 29.87 5.69 -8.17
N SER A 258 31.01 6.24 -7.76
CA SER A 258 31.10 7.36 -6.83
C SER A 258 30.30 8.61 -7.25
N ARG A 259 30.02 8.80 -8.55
CA ARG A 259 29.25 9.95 -9.04
C ARG A 259 27.76 9.81 -8.77
N LEU A 260 27.21 8.62 -9.00
CA LEU A 260 25.82 8.31 -8.66
C LEU A 260 25.57 8.43 -7.16
N GLU A 261 26.52 7.97 -6.33
CA GLU A 261 26.46 8.15 -4.88
C GLU A 261 26.45 9.64 -4.50
N GLY A 262 27.30 10.46 -5.13
CA GLY A 262 27.31 11.91 -4.96
C GLY A 262 25.98 12.58 -5.32
N LEU A 263 25.36 12.15 -6.43
CA LEU A 263 24.05 12.64 -6.87
C LEU A 263 22.94 12.30 -5.86
N LEU A 264 22.87 11.04 -5.45
CA LEU A 264 21.90 10.57 -4.44
C LEU A 264 22.08 11.31 -3.10
N ALA A 265 23.33 11.49 -2.67
CA ALA A 265 23.65 12.22 -1.44
C ALA A 265 23.22 13.69 -1.51
N ALA A 266 23.39 14.36 -2.66
CA ALA A 266 22.92 15.72 -2.89
C ALA A 266 21.38 15.83 -2.85
N TRP A 267 20.68 14.77 -3.26
CA TRP A 267 19.22 14.66 -3.15
C TRP A 267 18.74 14.12 -1.80
N GLY A 268 19.64 13.94 -0.84
CA GLY A 268 19.31 13.62 0.55
C GLY A 268 18.95 12.15 0.79
N VAL A 269 19.53 11.24 0.00
CA VAL A 269 19.43 9.78 0.21
C VAL A 269 20.82 9.15 0.08
N GLN A 270 21.08 8.10 0.86
CA GLN A 270 22.30 7.31 0.80
C GLN A 270 21.94 5.83 0.65
N MET A 271 22.69 5.11 -0.17
CA MET A 271 22.51 3.67 -0.39
C MET A 271 23.90 3.03 -0.38
N PRO A 272 24.23 2.17 0.60
CA PRO A 272 25.50 1.44 0.60
C PRO A 272 25.52 0.43 -0.55
N THR A 273 26.49 0.55 -1.45
CA THR A 273 26.57 -0.28 -2.67
C THR A 273 27.11 -1.69 -2.42
N ASP A 274 27.74 -1.90 -1.26
CA ASP A 274 28.36 -3.14 -0.83
C ASP A 274 27.47 -3.96 0.10
N LYS A 275 26.27 -3.47 0.45
CA LYS A 275 25.37 -4.13 1.39
C LYS A 275 24.06 -4.56 0.77
N LEU A 276 23.68 -5.79 1.10
CA LEU A 276 22.49 -6.47 0.69
C LEU A 276 21.53 -6.63 1.86
N LEU A 277 20.25 -6.38 1.60
CA LEU A 277 19.18 -6.57 2.56
C LEU A 277 18.72 -8.03 2.60
N VAL A 278 18.70 -8.60 3.79
CA VAL A 278 18.16 -9.92 4.09
C VAL A 278 17.09 -9.81 5.16
N ASP A 279 15.98 -10.53 4.99
CA ASP A 279 14.88 -10.54 5.95
C ASP A 279 14.19 -11.89 5.99
N ASP A 280 14.44 -12.65 7.06
CA ASP A 280 13.85 -13.97 7.24
C ASP A 280 12.32 -13.96 7.32
N LEU A 281 11.70 -12.86 7.77
CA LEU A 281 10.25 -12.80 7.97
C LEU A 281 9.50 -12.68 6.65
N TYR A 282 10.11 -12.00 5.67
CA TYR A 282 9.57 -11.83 4.33
C TYR A 282 10.28 -12.72 3.29
N ALA A 283 11.24 -13.55 3.70
CA ALA A 283 11.95 -14.45 2.80
C ALA A 283 10.98 -15.41 2.09
N THR A 284 11.17 -15.57 0.79
CA THR A 284 10.38 -16.49 -0.03
C THR A 284 11.28 -17.45 -0.81
N SER A 285 10.70 -18.55 -1.26
CA SER A 285 11.47 -19.60 -1.93
C SER A 285 11.75 -19.23 -3.38
N ALA A 286 13.01 -19.40 -3.79
CA ALA A 286 13.48 -19.18 -5.14
C ALA A 286 13.94 -20.49 -5.76
N THR A 287 13.73 -20.63 -7.07
CA THR A 287 14.32 -21.72 -7.84
C THR A 287 15.58 -21.19 -8.53
N LEU A 288 16.76 -21.64 -8.09
CA LEU A 288 18.08 -21.21 -8.60
C LEU A 288 18.44 -21.81 -9.98
N GLY A 289 17.44 -22.23 -10.77
CA GLY A 289 17.62 -22.81 -12.11
C GLY A 289 16.56 -23.85 -12.47
N PRO A 290 16.33 -24.15 -13.76
CA PRO A 290 15.24 -25.03 -14.22
C PRO A 290 15.30 -26.48 -13.71
N ALA A 291 16.44 -26.92 -13.14
CA ALA A 291 16.64 -28.24 -12.55
C ALA A 291 17.04 -28.22 -11.06
N SER A 292 17.09 -27.03 -10.43
CA SER A 292 17.48 -26.88 -9.02
C SER A 292 16.27 -26.96 -8.09
N PRO A 293 16.41 -27.46 -6.86
CA PRO A 293 15.32 -27.44 -5.88
C PRO A 293 14.92 -26.00 -5.55
N THR A 294 13.64 -25.77 -5.30
CA THR A 294 13.15 -24.52 -4.72
C THR A 294 13.63 -24.44 -3.28
N VAL A 295 14.48 -23.45 -2.98
CA VAL A 295 15.10 -23.23 -1.66
C VAL A 295 14.67 -21.86 -1.16
N LEU A 296 14.45 -21.73 0.14
CA LEU A 296 14.18 -20.44 0.77
C LEU A 296 15.37 -19.50 0.54
N HIS A 297 15.14 -18.37 -0.13
CA HIS A 297 16.21 -17.44 -0.48
C HIS A 297 16.12 -16.20 0.43
N PRO A 298 17.08 -15.99 1.34
CA PRO A 298 16.98 -14.95 2.38
C PRO A 298 17.03 -13.51 1.84
N ALA A 299 17.59 -13.32 0.64
CA ALA A 299 17.60 -12.02 -0.04
C ALA A 299 16.44 -11.83 -1.04
N ARG A 300 15.55 -12.84 -1.17
CA ARG A 300 14.33 -12.69 -1.98
C ARG A 300 13.14 -12.50 -1.05
N LEU A 301 12.58 -11.30 -1.05
CA LEU A 301 11.60 -10.87 -0.07
C LEU A 301 10.24 -10.66 -0.73
N GLU A 302 9.22 -11.33 -0.23
CA GLU A 302 7.82 -11.01 -0.54
C GLU A 302 7.30 -10.03 0.50
N LEU A 303 7.27 -8.75 0.13
CA LEU A 303 6.79 -7.66 0.96
C LEU A 303 5.26 -7.64 0.97
N PRO A 304 4.61 -7.89 2.12
CA PRO A 304 3.15 -7.81 2.22
C PRO A 304 2.67 -6.35 2.29
N ARG A 305 1.36 -6.13 2.22
CA ARG A 305 0.74 -4.80 2.36
C ARG A 305 1.25 -3.98 3.55
N GLN A 306 1.59 -4.62 4.67
CA GLN A 306 2.09 -3.98 5.90
C GLN A 306 3.50 -3.39 5.74
N ALA A 307 4.30 -3.94 4.82
CA ALA A 307 5.62 -3.44 4.44
C ALA A 307 5.54 -2.23 3.48
N MET A 308 4.34 -1.80 3.11
CA MET A 308 4.10 -0.72 2.16
C MET A 308 3.49 0.50 2.84
N SER A 309 3.76 1.69 2.30
CA SER A 309 3.14 2.91 2.79
C SER A 309 1.64 2.92 2.56
N ALA A 310 0.84 2.99 3.63
CA ALA A 310 -0.63 3.08 3.52
C ALA A 310 -1.12 4.43 2.96
N THR A 311 -0.24 5.43 2.88
CA THR A 311 -0.57 6.83 2.57
C THR A 311 0.01 7.31 1.25
N ASP A 312 0.73 6.45 0.54
CA ASP A 312 1.27 6.77 -0.79
C ASP A 312 0.51 6.03 -1.89
N ILE A 313 0.34 6.72 -3.01
CA ILE A 313 -0.40 6.26 -4.20
C ILE A 313 0.33 5.13 -4.91
N SER A 314 1.67 5.07 -4.84
CA SER A 314 2.46 3.94 -5.35
C SER A 314 1.94 2.60 -4.83
N SER A 315 1.33 2.60 -3.65
CA SER A 315 0.82 1.43 -2.95
C SER A 315 -0.64 1.05 -3.30
N TRP A 316 -1.26 1.76 -4.24
CA TRP A 316 -2.65 1.56 -4.64
C TRP A 316 -2.87 0.18 -5.29
N LYS A 317 -3.88 -0.58 -4.85
CA LYS A 317 -4.19 -1.91 -5.42
C LYS A 317 -3.05 -2.93 -5.37
N LEU A 318 -2.13 -2.78 -4.40
CA LEU A 318 -1.08 -3.76 -4.19
C LEU A 318 -1.45 -4.76 -3.10
N SER A 319 -1.19 -6.04 -3.37
CA SER A 319 -1.30 -7.12 -2.38
C SER A 319 0.06 -7.46 -1.76
N SER A 320 1.03 -7.75 -2.61
CA SER A 320 2.42 -8.08 -2.27
C SER A 320 3.36 -7.62 -3.38
N VAL A 321 4.59 -7.26 -3.02
CA VAL A 321 5.66 -6.89 -3.97
C VAL A 321 6.85 -7.79 -3.67
N ILE A 322 7.41 -8.41 -4.70
CA ILE A 322 8.58 -9.28 -4.57
C ILE A 322 9.81 -8.49 -4.97
N VAL A 323 10.81 -8.51 -4.11
CA VAL A 323 12.11 -7.89 -4.36
C VAL A 323 13.21 -8.95 -4.23
N SER A 324 14.28 -8.83 -5.00
CA SER A 324 15.43 -9.74 -4.95
C SER A 324 16.69 -8.93 -4.78
N SER A 325 17.63 -9.41 -3.99
CA SER A 325 18.97 -8.82 -3.86
C SER A 325 18.97 -7.30 -3.58
N SER A 326 17.97 -6.81 -2.84
CA SER A 326 17.74 -5.37 -2.66
C SER A 326 18.74 -4.70 -1.73
N GLY A 327 18.99 -3.42 -1.95
CA GLY A 327 19.72 -2.54 -1.04
C GLY A 327 18.83 -1.87 0.01
N ALA A 328 19.43 -1.00 0.82
CA ALA A 328 18.72 -0.17 1.80
C ALA A 328 19.04 1.32 1.63
N LEU A 329 17.97 2.13 1.65
CA LEU A 329 18.01 3.58 1.57
C LEU A 329 18.02 4.20 2.96
N PHE A 330 18.93 5.15 3.15
CA PHE A 330 19.09 5.90 4.39
C PHE A 330 18.87 7.39 4.14
N ARG A 331 18.23 8.05 5.11
CA ARG A 331 18.10 9.49 5.15
C ARG A 331 19.27 10.11 5.94
N PRO A 332 20.08 11.01 5.36
CA PRO A 332 21.10 11.75 6.08
C PRO A 332 20.48 12.64 7.17
N LEU A 333 21.13 12.77 8.34
CA LEU A 333 20.59 13.52 9.49
C LEU A 333 20.32 15.01 9.21
N LYS A 334 21.00 15.61 8.23
CA LYS A 334 20.90 17.06 7.89
C LYS A 334 20.09 17.36 6.63
N SER A 335 19.35 16.38 6.09
CA SER A 335 18.58 16.59 4.86
C SER A 335 17.37 17.49 5.09
N ARG A 336 17.17 18.47 4.18
CA ARG A 336 15.95 19.30 4.12
C ARG A 336 14.83 18.64 3.30
N MET A 337 15.11 17.45 2.74
CA MET A 337 14.18 16.71 1.91
C MET A 337 13.18 15.95 2.76
N THR A 338 11.93 15.93 2.30
CA THR A 338 10.91 15.01 2.80
C THR A 338 11.25 13.64 2.24
N PHE A 339 11.48 12.70 3.15
CA PHE A 339 11.77 11.30 2.83
C PHE A 339 10.57 10.47 3.27
N THR A 340 9.81 9.95 2.31
CA THR A 340 8.64 9.12 2.55
C THR A 340 8.97 7.69 2.14
N PRO A 341 9.07 6.74 3.09
CA PRO A 341 9.28 5.34 2.73
C PRO A 341 8.05 4.81 1.97
N LEU A 342 8.29 4.08 0.89
CA LEU A 342 7.26 3.44 0.07
C LEU A 342 7.20 1.94 0.33
N LEU A 343 8.36 1.29 0.37
CA LEU A 343 8.57 -0.13 0.68
C LEU A 343 9.59 -0.24 1.80
N GLN A 344 9.30 -1.06 2.81
CA GLN A 344 10.15 -1.26 3.98
C GLN A 344 10.27 -2.74 4.33
N SER A 345 11.42 -3.14 4.83
CA SER A 345 11.61 -4.47 5.40
C SER A 345 10.98 -4.58 6.80
N SER A 346 10.97 -5.81 7.32
CA SER A 346 10.60 -6.05 8.70
C SER A 346 11.66 -5.46 9.63
N ARG A 347 11.32 -5.30 10.92
CA ARG A 347 12.29 -4.86 11.94
C ARG A 347 13.42 -5.85 12.18
N GLN A 348 13.35 -7.04 11.60
CA GLN A 348 14.28 -8.14 11.80
C GLN A 348 15.28 -8.27 10.66
N SER A 349 15.14 -7.42 9.63
CA SER A 349 16.05 -7.40 8.52
C SER A 349 17.46 -7.02 8.95
N VAL A 350 18.44 -7.58 8.27
CA VAL A 350 19.87 -7.35 8.47
C VAL A 350 20.49 -6.97 7.13
N LEU A 351 21.54 -6.15 7.19
CA LEU A 351 22.36 -5.82 6.03
C LEU A 351 23.63 -6.67 6.05
N LEU A 352 23.85 -7.43 4.98
CA LEU A 352 24.99 -8.31 4.80
C LEU A 352 25.88 -7.81 3.66
N ASP A 353 27.18 -8.08 3.72
CA ASP A 353 28.08 -7.66 2.64
C ASP A 353 27.84 -8.50 1.38
N ALA A 354 27.60 -7.82 0.26
CA ALA A 354 27.28 -8.39 -1.05
C ALA A 354 28.30 -9.42 -1.55
N GLY A 355 29.60 -9.22 -1.23
CA GLY A 355 30.68 -10.12 -1.61
C GLY A 355 30.60 -11.51 -0.93
N HIS A 356 29.99 -11.59 0.26
CA HIS A 356 29.77 -12.86 0.97
C HIS A 356 28.53 -13.60 0.45
N PHE A 357 27.58 -12.90 -0.17
CA PHE A 357 26.34 -13.48 -0.69
C PHE A 357 26.54 -14.25 -2.01
N ALA A 358 27.44 -13.78 -2.89
CA ALA A 358 27.74 -14.44 -4.17
C ALA A 358 28.22 -15.90 -4.04
N PHE A 359 28.69 -16.30 -2.85
CA PHE A 359 29.14 -17.67 -2.55
C PHE A 359 28.26 -18.42 -1.54
N ALA A 360 27.32 -17.74 -0.87
CA ALA A 360 26.49 -18.34 0.18
C ALA A 360 25.21 -18.94 -0.42
N THR A 361 25.32 -20.14 -0.98
CA THR A 361 24.16 -20.96 -1.41
C THR A 361 23.36 -21.56 -0.25
N THR A 362 23.75 -21.27 1.00
CA THR A 362 23.24 -21.94 2.20
C THR A 362 22.91 -20.92 3.30
N PHE A 363 21.71 -21.04 3.86
CA PHE A 363 21.16 -20.21 4.94
C PHE A 363 22.01 -20.19 6.23
N ASP A 364 22.83 -21.24 6.45
CA ASP A 364 23.55 -21.47 7.71
C ASP A 364 24.61 -20.41 8.06
N SER A 365 25.31 -19.82 7.08
CA SER A 365 26.42 -18.89 7.32
C SER A 365 25.99 -17.44 7.56
N LEU A 366 24.72 -17.08 7.38
CA LEU A 366 24.22 -15.71 7.52
C LEU A 366 23.78 -15.38 8.97
N THR A 367 23.80 -16.38 9.87
CA THR A 367 23.25 -16.28 11.22
C THR A 367 24.21 -15.66 12.25
N ASP A 368 25.52 -15.63 11.98
CA ASP A 368 26.54 -15.20 12.96
C ASP A 368 26.80 -13.67 12.98
N GLU A 369 26.38 -12.92 11.97
CA GLU A 369 26.49 -11.44 11.93
C GLU A 369 25.20 -10.69 12.39
N ALA A 370 24.26 -11.39 13.00
CA ALA A 370 22.96 -10.88 13.49
C ALA A 370 23.04 -9.90 14.70
N ALA A 371 24.21 -9.29 14.95
CA ALA A 371 24.44 -8.28 15.99
C ALA A 371 24.14 -6.84 15.53
N ALA A 372 23.80 -6.62 14.27
CA ALA A 372 23.40 -5.32 13.76
C ALA A 372 22.09 -4.81 14.41
N PRO A 373 21.92 -3.47 14.58
CA PRO A 373 20.71 -2.91 15.17
C PRO A 373 19.48 -3.24 14.33
N ARG A 374 18.55 -3.99 14.94
CA ARG A 374 17.28 -4.46 14.37
C ARG A 374 16.33 -3.29 14.10
N GLN A 375 16.37 -2.76 12.88
CA GLN A 375 15.52 -1.68 12.41
C GLN A 375 14.92 -2.04 11.05
N ALA A 376 13.72 -1.51 10.76
CA ALA A 376 13.16 -1.61 9.42
C ALA A 376 14.01 -0.76 8.46
N HIS A 377 14.50 -1.38 7.41
CA HIS A 377 15.23 -0.73 6.32
C HIS A 377 14.27 -0.33 5.21
N VAL A 378 14.59 0.77 4.53
CA VAL A 378 13.73 1.31 3.47
C VAL A 378 14.27 0.83 2.13
N ILE A 379 13.45 0.14 1.36
CA ILE A 379 13.83 -0.43 0.05
C ILE A 379 13.49 0.57 -1.06
N ALA A 380 12.34 1.23 -0.95
CA ALA A 380 11.93 2.29 -1.88
C ALA A 380 11.48 3.52 -1.11
N ALA A 381 11.83 4.71 -1.61
CA ALA A 381 11.48 5.98 -0.97
C ALA A 381 11.14 7.06 -2.00
N ARG A 382 10.18 7.91 -1.64
CA ARG A 382 9.87 9.16 -2.34
C ARG A 382 10.58 10.32 -1.65
N LEU A 383 11.26 11.13 -2.45
CA LEU A 383 12.07 12.27 -2.05
C LEU A 383 11.45 13.54 -2.63
N GLU A 384 11.18 14.51 -1.75
CA GLU A 384 10.57 15.78 -2.15
C GLU A 384 11.16 16.96 -1.38
N GLY A 385 11.51 18.02 -2.10
CA GLY A 385 12.01 19.24 -1.48
C GLY A 385 13.11 19.91 -2.29
N PRO A 386 13.87 20.82 -1.66
CA PRO A 386 14.90 21.59 -2.34
C PRO A 386 16.15 20.74 -2.58
N ALA A 387 16.66 20.76 -3.81
CA ALA A 387 17.87 20.06 -4.20
C ALA A 387 18.89 21.01 -4.82
N PHE A 388 20.16 20.65 -4.69
CA PHE A 388 21.30 21.38 -5.23
C PHE A 388 21.97 20.53 -6.30
N SER A 389 22.53 21.21 -7.31
CA SER A 389 23.30 20.54 -8.35
C SER A 389 24.66 20.07 -7.81
N VAL A 390 25.05 18.87 -8.22
CA VAL A 390 26.36 18.24 -8.02
C VAL A 390 27.37 18.74 -9.06
N PHE A 391 26.90 19.36 -10.14
CA PHE A 391 27.70 19.95 -11.23
C PHE A 391 27.57 21.48 -11.26
N PRO A 392 27.97 22.21 -10.19
CA PRO A 392 27.77 23.67 -10.10
C PRO A 392 28.54 24.47 -11.14
N GLU A 393 29.69 23.94 -11.60
CA GLU A 393 30.54 24.54 -12.63
C GLU A 393 30.19 24.07 -14.06
N GLY A 394 29.17 23.22 -14.20
CA GLY A 394 28.85 22.51 -15.44
C GLY A 394 29.78 21.32 -15.69
N LEU A 395 29.67 20.75 -16.89
CA LEU A 395 30.56 19.69 -17.39
C LEU A 395 31.41 20.29 -18.52
N GLU A 396 32.67 19.85 -18.68
CA GLU A 396 33.56 20.37 -19.73
C GLU A 396 32.88 20.39 -21.10
N GLY A 397 32.70 21.59 -21.67
CA GLY A 397 32.04 21.80 -22.96
C GLY A 397 30.53 22.09 -22.93
N GLN A 398 29.89 22.15 -21.75
CA GLN A 398 28.49 22.58 -21.58
C GLN A 398 28.37 23.76 -20.60
N PRO A 399 27.49 24.75 -20.86
CA PRO A 399 27.29 25.88 -19.95
C PRO A 399 26.75 25.40 -18.60
N PRO A 400 27.06 26.12 -17.50
CA PRO A 400 26.56 25.81 -16.17
C PRO A 400 25.03 25.84 -16.18
N GLY A 401 24.43 24.73 -15.77
CA GLY A 401 22.99 24.56 -15.69
C GLY A 401 22.37 25.20 -14.44
N LEU A 402 21.16 24.76 -14.11
CA LEU A 402 20.51 25.14 -12.86
C LEU A 402 21.32 24.62 -11.67
N GLN A 403 21.64 25.49 -10.73
CA GLN A 403 22.40 25.14 -9.53
C GLN A 403 21.53 24.69 -8.35
N LYS A 404 20.24 25.06 -8.38
CA LYS A 404 19.27 24.73 -7.33
C LYS A 404 17.86 24.61 -7.89
N ALA A 405 17.09 23.72 -7.29
CA ALA A 405 15.64 23.62 -7.48
C ALA A 405 14.95 23.75 -6.13
N ALA A 406 13.84 24.49 -6.09
CA ALA A 406 13.07 24.66 -4.86
C ALA A 406 12.32 23.38 -4.46
N GLN A 407 11.90 22.60 -5.46
CA GLN A 407 11.13 21.38 -5.28
C GLN A 407 11.49 20.40 -6.40
N ILE A 408 12.08 19.25 -6.03
CA ILE A 408 12.21 18.09 -6.92
C ILE A 408 11.27 16.97 -6.43
N GLN A 409 10.93 16.04 -7.34
CA GLN A 409 10.17 14.84 -7.01
C GLN A 409 10.90 13.64 -7.59
N VAL A 410 11.45 12.81 -6.71
CA VAL A 410 12.24 11.63 -7.10
C VAL A 410 11.76 10.42 -6.32
N VAL A 411 11.55 9.30 -6.99
CA VAL A 411 11.33 8.01 -6.36
C VAL A 411 12.55 7.15 -6.60
N VAL A 412 13.17 6.68 -5.54
CA VAL A 412 14.34 5.79 -5.58
C VAL A 412 13.90 4.42 -5.13
N VAL A 413 14.22 3.40 -5.92
CA VAL A 413 13.98 1.99 -5.61
C VAL A 413 15.32 1.27 -5.58
N ALA A 414 15.65 0.63 -4.46
CA ALA A 414 16.93 -0.05 -4.23
C ALA A 414 16.93 -1.51 -4.72
N ASP A 415 16.21 -1.80 -5.81
CA ASP A 415 16.17 -3.13 -6.43
C ASP A 415 15.88 -2.96 -7.92
N THR A 416 16.72 -3.51 -8.78
CA THR A 416 16.46 -3.55 -10.23
C THR A 416 15.81 -4.85 -10.70
N ASP A 417 16.02 -5.94 -9.96
CA ASP A 417 15.51 -7.27 -10.27
C ASP A 417 13.98 -7.36 -10.12
N MET A 418 13.35 -6.47 -9.36
CA MET A 418 11.88 -6.36 -9.35
C MET A 418 11.25 -6.07 -10.72
N LEU A 419 12.05 -5.55 -11.67
CA LEU A 419 11.65 -5.28 -13.06
C LEU A 419 11.75 -6.53 -13.95
N ALA A 420 12.44 -7.57 -13.48
CA ALA A 420 12.73 -8.76 -14.27
C ALA A 420 11.48 -9.64 -14.42
N ASP A 421 11.25 -10.13 -15.65
CA ASP A 421 10.17 -11.06 -15.97
C ASP A 421 10.23 -12.34 -15.09
N ALA A 422 11.44 -12.76 -14.69
CA ALA A 422 11.65 -13.90 -13.80
C ALA A 422 11.08 -13.67 -12.39
N VAL A 423 11.21 -12.46 -11.85
CA VAL A 423 10.64 -12.08 -10.54
C VAL A 423 9.14 -11.85 -10.68
N ILE A 424 8.70 -11.15 -11.73
CA ILE A 424 7.29 -10.89 -12.00
C ILE A 424 6.49 -12.19 -12.13
N ARG A 425 7.05 -13.23 -12.77
CA ARG A 425 6.40 -14.53 -12.96
C ARG A 425 6.58 -15.52 -11.82
N SER A 426 7.42 -15.22 -10.84
CA SER A 426 7.79 -16.16 -9.79
C SER A 426 6.59 -16.58 -8.93
N ALA A 427 5.70 -15.63 -8.64
CA ALA A 427 4.45 -15.82 -7.91
C ALA A 427 3.50 -14.66 -8.24
N PRO A 428 2.17 -14.78 -7.99
CA PRO A 428 1.26 -13.65 -8.13
C PRO A 428 1.70 -12.47 -7.24
N ASN A 429 2.14 -11.38 -7.86
CA ASN A 429 2.62 -10.20 -7.17
C ASN A 429 2.11 -8.93 -7.87
N SER A 430 2.37 -7.78 -7.24
CA SER A 430 1.96 -6.46 -7.71
C SER A 430 3.14 -5.59 -8.15
N ASN A 431 4.27 -6.18 -8.55
CA ASN A 431 5.48 -5.42 -8.96
C ASN A 431 5.18 -4.46 -10.11
N VAL A 432 4.57 -4.98 -11.18
CA VAL A 432 4.16 -4.17 -12.34
C VAL A 432 3.23 -3.05 -11.90
N GLN A 433 2.21 -3.35 -11.09
CA GLN A 433 1.25 -2.35 -10.60
C GLN A 433 1.93 -1.26 -9.75
N PHE A 434 2.88 -1.61 -8.90
CA PHE A 434 3.65 -0.64 -8.09
C PHE A 434 4.37 0.38 -8.98
N ILE A 435 5.02 -0.10 -10.05
CA ILE A 435 5.75 0.74 -11.00
C ILE A 435 4.78 1.63 -11.77
N LEU A 436 3.71 1.06 -12.31
CA LEU A 436 2.69 1.80 -13.06
C LEU A 436 2.03 2.87 -12.20
N ASN A 437 1.63 2.57 -10.96
CA ASN A 437 1.07 3.54 -10.03
C ASN A 437 2.05 4.67 -9.71
N THR A 438 3.33 4.33 -9.54
CA THR A 438 4.36 5.32 -9.22
C THR A 438 4.57 6.24 -10.40
N LEU A 439 4.71 5.69 -11.61
CA LEU A 439 4.87 6.47 -12.83
C LEU A 439 3.62 7.27 -13.18
N ASP A 440 2.43 6.72 -12.97
CA ASP A 440 1.17 7.44 -13.14
C ASP A 440 1.07 8.62 -12.17
N ASN A 441 1.36 8.40 -10.89
CA ASN A 441 1.38 9.47 -9.90
C ASN A 441 2.44 10.55 -10.21
N LEU A 442 3.60 10.15 -10.71
CA LEU A 442 4.61 11.10 -11.18
C LEU A 442 4.10 11.80 -12.44
N ALA A 443 3.56 11.12 -13.43
CA ALA A 443 3.06 11.76 -14.65
C ALA A 443 1.80 12.61 -14.42
N ALA A 444 1.10 12.40 -13.30
CA ALA A 444 -0.16 13.07 -13.00
C ALA A 444 -0.04 14.61 -13.00
N PRO A 445 -1.05 15.32 -13.53
CA PRO A 445 -1.14 16.76 -13.44
C PRO A 445 -1.13 17.25 -11.99
N PRO A 446 -0.68 18.49 -11.71
CA PRO A 446 -0.62 19.05 -10.36
C PRO A 446 -1.95 19.00 -9.60
N ALA A 447 -3.09 19.06 -10.32
CA ALA A 447 -4.42 18.97 -9.73
C ALA A 447 -4.67 17.61 -9.05
N LEU A 448 -4.16 16.51 -9.61
CA LEU A 448 -4.29 15.16 -9.03
C LEU A 448 -3.10 14.81 -8.12
N ALA A 449 -1.88 15.22 -8.47
CA ALA A 449 -0.67 14.95 -7.68
C ALA A 449 -0.73 15.51 -6.24
N ASN A 450 -1.49 16.59 -6.04
CA ASN A 450 -1.72 17.20 -4.73
C ASN A 450 -2.84 16.54 -3.92
N ILE A 451 -3.62 15.63 -4.51
CA ILE A 451 -4.64 14.85 -3.81
C ILE A 451 -3.94 13.72 -3.06
N ARG A 452 -3.34 14.09 -1.92
CA ARG A 452 -2.63 13.13 -1.09
C ARG A 452 -3.55 12.45 -0.10
N PRO A 453 -3.44 11.11 0.04
CA PRO A 453 -4.13 10.36 1.08
C PRO A 453 -3.85 10.98 2.44
N ARG A 454 -4.91 11.18 3.24
CA ARG A 454 -4.73 11.63 4.62
C ARG A 454 -4.12 10.48 5.41
N ALA A 455 -3.02 10.75 6.11
CA ALA A 455 -2.43 9.77 7.00
C ALA A 455 -3.45 9.38 8.07
N ILE A 456 -3.97 8.16 7.98
CA ILE A 456 -4.75 7.59 9.06
C ILE A 456 -3.70 7.29 10.13
N ASN A 457 -3.73 8.05 11.23
CA ASN A 457 -2.97 7.71 12.43
C ASN A 457 -3.61 6.47 13.07
N SER A 458 -3.50 5.33 12.41
CA SER A 458 -3.54 4.04 13.10
C SER A 458 -2.21 3.97 13.82
N GLN A 459 -2.11 4.58 15.01
CA GLN A 459 -1.03 4.24 15.92
C GLN A 459 -1.22 2.74 16.22
N PRO A 460 -0.39 1.84 15.68
CA PRO A 460 -0.40 0.50 16.21
C PRO A 460 -0.07 0.63 17.69
N LEU A 461 -0.76 -0.12 18.53
CA LEU A 461 -0.42 -0.21 19.94
C LEU A 461 1.02 -0.73 19.99
N HIS A 462 2.00 0.17 20.18
CA HIS A 462 3.43 -0.13 20.12
C HIS A 462 3.81 -1.29 21.06
N THR A 463 3.03 -1.47 22.13
CA THR A 463 3.11 -2.58 23.06
C THR A 463 2.72 -3.93 22.45
N LEU A 464 1.66 -4.00 21.63
CA LEU A 464 1.23 -5.23 20.97
C LEU A 464 2.24 -5.66 19.90
N GLU A 465 2.78 -4.70 19.14
CA GLU A 465 3.83 -4.95 18.16
C GLU A 465 5.07 -5.56 18.83
N HIS A 466 5.55 -4.94 19.91
CA HIS A 466 6.70 -5.44 20.66
C HIS A 466 6.45 -6.84 21.23
N LEU A 467 5.23 -7.13 21.74
CA LEU A 467 4.89 -8.47 22.22
C LEU A 467 4.90 -9.50 21.11
N ARG A 468 4.42 -9.16 19.90
CA ARG A 468 4.46 -10.02 18.73
C ARG A 468 5.89 -10.27 18.26
N ASP A 469 6.72 -9.23 18.24
CA ASP A 469 8.14 -9.34 17.89
C ASP A 469 8.88 -10.28 18.86
N THR A 470 8.65 -10.10 20.16
CA THR A 470 9.26 -10.94 21.21
C THR A 470 8.81 -12.40 21.08
N ALA A 471 7.52 -12.64 20.83
CA ALA A 471 6.98 -13.98 20.62
C ALA A 471 7.56 -14.66 19.37
N ALA A 472 7.71 -13.91 18.27
CA ALA A 472 8.32 -14.40 17.04
C ALA A 472 9.81 -14.76 17.20
N GLN A 473 10.54 -14.04 18.06
CA GLN A 473 11.93 -14.35 18.41
C GLN A 473 12.02 -15.63 19.23
N ALA A 474 11.23 -15.73 20.32
CA ALA A 474 11.20 -16.92 21.17
C ALA A 474 10.80 -18.17 20.38
N TYR A 475 9.85 -18.05 19.44
CA TYR A 475 9.47 -19.12 18.52
C TYR A 475 10.67 -19.58 17.67
N ARG A 476 11.41 -18.67 17.05
CA ARG A 476 12.57 -19.04 16.21
C ARG A 476 13.66 -19.75 16.99
N GLU A 477 14.06 -19.22 18.14
CA GLU A 477 15.12 -19.83 18.95
C GLU A 477 14.77 -21.27 19.33
N SER A 478 13.49 -21.54 19.60
CA SER A 478 13.01 -22.86 19.98
C SER A 478 12.65 -23.76 18.78
N ALA A 479 12.29 -23.21 17.62
CA ALA A 479 11.92 -23.96 16.42
C ALA A 479 13.13 -24.41 15.58
N ARG A 480 14.28 -23.74 15.67
CA ARG A 480 15.49 -24.00 14.85
C ARG A 480 15.87 -25.48 14.73
N GLU A 481 15.93 -26.19 15.84
CA GLU A 481 16.37 -27.60 15.82
C GLU A 481 15.31 -28.52 15.19
N LEU A 482 14.03 -28.22 15.41
CA LEU A 482 12.92 -28.96 14.82
C LEU A 482 12.82 -28.72 13.31
N GLU A 483 13.05 -27.50 12.85
CA GLU A 483 13.08 -27.13 11.44
C GLU A 483 14.24 -27.83 10.71
N ARG A 484 15.45 -27.80 11.28
CA ARG A 484 16.60 -28.56 10.73
C ARG A 484 16.30 -30.05 10.63
N ARG A 485 15.68 -30.62 11.66
CA ARG A 485 15.31 -32.04 11.65
C ARG A 485 14.28 -32.33 10.57
N LEU A 486 13.28 -31.45 10.39
CA LEU A 486 12.27 -31.58 9.35
C LEU A 486 12.91 -31.55 7.95
N GLU A 487 13.83 -30.62 7.69
CA GLU A 487 14.54 -30.54 6.41
C GLU A 487 15.39 -31.78 6.12
N ARG A 488 16.14 -32.28 7.12
CA ARG A 488 16.91 -33.52 6.98
C ARG A 488 15.99 -34.71 6.69
N THR A 489 14.90 -34.87 7.43
CA THR A 489 13.90 -35.92 7.20
C THR A 489 13.28 -35.81 5.81
N GLU A 490 13.00 -34.60 5.32
CA GLU A 490 12.47 -34.35 3.97
C GLU A 490 13.48 -34.74 2.88
N GLN A 491 14.76 -34.37 3.05
CA GLN A 491 15.84 -34.72 2.14
C GLN A 491 16.08 -36.24 2.09
N GLU A 492 16.12 -36.91 3.25
CA GLU A 492 16.25 -38.36 3.34
C GLU A 492 15.06 -39.09 2.72
N TRP A 493 13.85 -38.60 2.96
CA TRP A 493 12.65 -39.15 2.34
C TRP A 493 12.69 -39.00 0.82
N ARG A 494 13.10 -37.85 0.28
CA ARG A 494 13.24 -37.65 -1.17
C ARG A 494 14.30 -38.55 -1.81
N ARG A 495 15.39 -38.86 -1.09
CA ARG A 495 16.41 -39.82 -1.56
C ARG A 495 15.89 -41.26 -1.61
N LEU A 496 15.05 -41.64 -0.65
CA LEU A 496 14.54 -43.00 -0.50
C LEU A 496 13.21 -43.24 -1.24
N SER A 497 12.49 -42.16 -1.61
CA SER A 497 11.26 -42.23 -2.38
C SER A 497 11.57 -42.31 -3.87
N PRO A 498 11.14 -43.36 -4.59
CA PRO A 498 11.31 -43.41 -6.04
C PRO A 498 10.51 -42.28 -6.70
N GLN A 499 11.15 -41.55 -7.64
CA GLN A 499 10.46 -40.60 -8.51
C GLN A 499 9.57 -41.37 -9.49
N ASN A 500 8.37 -41.75 -9.06
CA ASN A 500 7.39 -42.35 -9.97
C ASN A 500 6.69 -41.24 -10.77
N GLY A 501 7.30 -40.86 -11.89
CA GLY A 501 6.58 -40.27 -13.01
C GLY A 501 5.73 -41.33 -13.68
N GLY A 502 4.51 -41.54 -13.20
CA GLY A 502 3.55 -42.45 -13.82
C GLY A 502 2.46 -42.92 -12.88
N LEU A 503 1.21 -42.62 -13.22
CA LEU A 503 -0.01 -43.14 -12.59
C LEU A 503 -0.05 -44.67 -12.71
N GLY A 504 0.56 -45.35 -11.75
CA GLY A 504 0.49 -46.78 -11.56
C GLY A 504 0.54 -47.06 -10.07
N ALA A 505 -0.62 -47.33 -9.48
CA ALA A 505 -0.75 -47.73 -8.08
C ALA A 505 -0.13 -49.12 -7.89
N GLN A 506 1.20 -49.18 -7.77
CA GLN A 506 1.88 -50.28 -7.10
C GLN A 506 1.99 -49.91 -5.64
N ALA A 507 1.28 -50.66 -4.79
CA ALA A 507 1.42 -50.58 -3.35
C ALA A 507 2.89 -50.78 -2.99
N VAL A 508 3.54 -49.69 -2.60
CA VAL A 508 4.92 -49.70 -2.12
C VAL A 508 4.98 -50.67 -0.94
N GLY A 509 5.70 -51.78 -1.14
CA GLY A 509 5.95 -52.78 -0.12
C GLY A 509 6.50 -52.11 1.15
N ALA A 510 6.13 -52.68 2.30
CA ALA A 510 6.41 -52.19 3.64
C ALA A 510 7.91 -52.01 3.93
N ASN A 511 8.49 -50.91 3.46
CA ASN A 511 9.80 -50.47 3.89
C ASN A 511 9.61 -49.76 5.25
N ALA A 512 9.89 -50.47 6.34
CA ALA A 512 9.93 -49.93 7.69
C ALA A 512 10.64 -48.56 7.82
N PRO A 513 11.77 -48.26 7.11
CA PRO A 513 12.37 -46.93 7.17
C PRO A 513 11.51 -45.82 6.53
N LEU A 514 10.79 -46.10 5.44
CA LEU A 514 9.89 -45.10 4.82
C LEU A 514 8.68 -44.79 5.72
N GLN A 515 8.15 -45.78 6.43
CA GLN A 515 7.07 -45.57 7.40
C GLN A 515 7.54 -44.76 8.62
N ALA A 516 8.77 -44.98 9.10
CA ALA A 516 9.36 -44.20 10.18
C ALA A 516 9.55 -42.73 9.77
N LEU A 517 10.11 -42.48 8.59
CA LEU A 517 10.26 -41.12 8.05
C LEU A 517 8.92 -40.43 7.83
N ASN A 518 7.90 -41.15 7.33
CA ASN A 518 6.57 -40.58 7.14
C ASN A 518 5.91 -40.21 8.49
N LYS A 519 6.10 -41.02 9.53
CA LYS A 519 5.66 -40.68 10.90
C LYS A 519 6.37 -39.46 11.45
N GLU A 520 7.68 -39.31 11.22
CA GLU A 520 8.43 -38.12 11.62
C GLU A 520 7.96 -36.86 10.87
N ARG A 521 7.70 -36.95 9.56
CA ARG A 521 7.14 -35.84 8.76
C ARG A 521 5.77 -35.36 9.23
N LEU A 522 4.96 -36.24 9.83
CA LEU A 522 3.67 -35.85 10.43
C LEU A 522 3.85 -35.25 11.83
N ARG A 523 4.79 -35.77 12.61
CA ARG A 523 5.00 -35.36 14.01
C ARG A 523 5.70 -34.01 14.13
N LEU A 524 6.74 -33.76 13.33
CA LEU A 524 7.55 -32.53 13.43
C LEU A 524 6.71 -31.25 13.18
N PRO A 525 5.82 -31.16 12.18
CA PRO A 525 4.93 -30.01 12.01
C PRO A 525 3.94 -29.82 13.17
N MET A 526 3.48 -30.90 13.79
CA MET A 526 2.61 -30.81 14.97
C MET A 526 3.35 -30.21 16.16
N GLU A 527 4.59 -30.64 16.39
CA GLU A 527 5.46 -30.09 17.43
C GLU A 527 5.80 -28.61 17.16
N LEU A 528 6.10 -28.24 15.91
CA LEU A 528 6.29 -26.85 15.50
C LEU A 528 5.05 -26.00 15.74
N ASN A 529 3.85 -26.50 15.40
CA ASN A 529 2.62 -25.77 15.65
C ASN A 529 2.33 -25.62 17.15
N ALA A 530 2.57 -26.65 17.96
CA ALA A 530 2.42 -26.57 19.42
C ALA A 530 3.38 -25.53 20.03
N LEU A 531 4.62 -25.49 19.54
CA LEU A 531 5.65 -24.55 19.95
C LEU A 531 5.29 -23.11 19.53
N LYS A 532 4.73 -22.91 18.32
CA LYS A 532 4.15 -21.64 17.87
C LYS A 532 3.02 -21.17 18.79
N VAL A 533 2.10 -22.07 19.11
CA VAL A 533 0.99 -21.78 20.02
C VAL A 533 1.52 -21.34 21.38
N ASN A 534 2.55 -21.99 21.93
CA ASN A 534 3.11 -21.62 23.24
C ASN A 534 3.85 -20.28 23.18
N ALA A 535 4.68 -20.05 22.16
CA ALA A 535 5.40 -18.80 21.99
C ALA A 535 4.47 -17.58 21.87
N TYR A 536 3.32 -17.73 21.21
CA TYR A 536 2.32 -16.66 21.04
C TYR A 536 1.27 -16.59 22.16
N ALA A 537 1.40 -17.36 23.25
CA ALA A 537 0.45 -17.32 24.36
C ALA A 537 0.32 -15.92 25.03
N PRO A 538 1.41 -15.17 25.30
CA PRO A 538 1.31 -13.84 25.90
C PRO A 538 0.57 -12.82 25.02
N VAL A 539 0.77 -12.89 23.70
CA VAL A 539 0.08 -12.04 22.71
C VAL A 539 -1.42 -12.28 22.77
N ARG A 540 -1.85 -13.55 22.78
CA ARG A 540 -3.28 -13.90 22.85
C ARG A 540 -3.92 -13.48 24.17
N GLN A 541 -3.21 -13.59 25.30
CA GLN A 541 -3.70 -13.12 26.59
C GLN A 541 -3.93 -11.61 26.59
N PHE A 542 -3.00 -10.84 26.04
CA PHE A 542 -3.14 -9.39 25.89
C PHE A 542 -4.32 -9.02 24.97
N GLU A 543 -4.44 -9.67 23.81
CA GLU A 543 -5.56 -9.45 22.87
C GLU A 543 -6.92 -9.78 23.51
N HIS A 544 -7.01 -10.87 24.27
CA HIS A 544 -8.22 -11.23 25.01
C HIS A 544 -8.55 -10.21 26.10
N GLY A 545 -7.56 -9.76 26.88
CA GLY A 545 -7.74 -8.72 27.89
C GLY A 545 -8.26 -7.41 27.30
N LEU A 546 -7.69 -6.98 26.17
CA LEU A 546 -8.13 -5.76 25.47
C LEU A 546 -9.56 -5.91 24.92
N LYS A 547 -9.88 -7.05 24.32
CA LYS A 547 -11.25 -7.36 23.85
C LYS A 547 -12.25 -7.32 25.00
N LEU A 548 -11.94 -7.94 26.14
CA LEU A 548 -12.80 -7.93 27.32
C LEU A 548 -13.01 -6.51 27.85
N LEU A 549 -11.95 -5.70 27.92
CA LEU A 549 -12.04 -4.30 28.34
C LEU A 549 -12.92 -3.47 27.40
N LEU A 550 -12.79 -3.64 26.09
CA LEU A 550 -13.60 -2.91 25.11
C LEU A 550 -15.08 -3.33 25.14
N ILE A 551 -15.34 -4.63 25.34
CA ILE A 551 -16.70 -5.17 25.45
C ILE A 551 -17.37 -4.73 26.77
N ALA A 552 -16.62 -4.68 27.87
CA ALA A 552 -17.16 -4.32 29.19
C ALA A 552 -17.37 -2.82 29.39
N THR A 553 -16.62 -1.96 28.70
CA THR A 553 -16.70 -0.50 28.87
C THR A 553 -18.01 0.11 28.37
N VAL A 554 -18.52 -0.32 27.21
CA VAL A 554 -19.76 0.23 26.63
C VAL A 554 -21.00 0.00 27.52
N PRO A 555 -21.28 -1.23 28.02
CA PRO A 555 -22.39 -1.47 28.93
C PRO A 555 -22.25 -0.72 30.25
N LEU A 556 -21.03 -0.65 30.81
CA LEU A 556 -20.77 0.01 32.08
C LEU A 556 -21.03 1.51 32.00
N LEU A 557 -20.66 2.14 30.88
CA LEU A 557 -20.91 3.55 30.62
C LEU A 557 -22.41 3.85 30.42
N LEU A 558 -23.15 2.97 29.73
CA LEU A 558 -24.61 3.06 29.62
C LEU A 558 -25.31 2.90 30.98
N CYS A 559 -24.88 1.95 31.80
CA CYS A 559 -25.37 1.79 33.17
C CYS A 559 -25.11 3.03 34.03
N LEU A 560 -23.93 3.65 33.88
CA LEU A 560 -23.58 4.87 34.60
C LEU A 560 -24.45 6.06 34.16
N VAL A 561 -24.67 6.23 32.85
CA VAL A 561 -25.58 7.26 32.32
C VAL A 561 -27.02 7.04 32.80
N ALA A 562 -27.52 5.81 32.76
CA ALA A 562 -28.85 5.46 33.27
C ALA A 562 -28.99 5.74 34.77
N TRP A 563 -27.94 5.45 35.55
CA TRP A 563 -27.90 5.73 36.99
C TRP A 563 -27.90 7.23 37.30
N VAL A 564 -27.13 8.03 36.56
CA VAL A 564 -27.13 9.50 36.68
C VAL A 564 -28.49 10.09 36.30
N LEU A 565 -29.12 9.60 35.22
CA LEU A 565 -30.47 10.01 34.83
C LEU A 565 -31.51 9.67 35.92
N ALA A 566 -31.43 8.48 36.51
CA ALA A 566 -32.30 8.07 37.61
C ALA A 566 -32.14 8.96 38.86
N LEU A 567 -30.91 9.35 39.20
CA LEU A 567 -30.63 10.28 40.30
C LEU A 567 -31.16 11.69 40.01
N CYS A 568 -30.99 12.20 38.80
CA CYS A 568 -31.54 13.50 38.38
C CYS A 568 -33.08 13.51 38.42
N LEU A 569 -33.73 12.43 37.98
CA LEU A 569 -35.18 12.29 38.03
C LEU A 569 -35.71 12.17 39.47
N ARG A 570 -34.99 11.48 40.36
CA ARG A 570 -35.34 11.40 41.80
C ARG A 570 -35.21 12.76 42.50
N ARG A 571 -34.14 13.52 42.23
CA ARG A 571 -33.96 14.87 42.80
C ARG A 571 -35.05 15.86 42.34
N ARG A 572 -35.50 15.74 41.07
CA ARG A 572 -36.61 16.56 40.58
C ARG A 572 -37.94 16.22 41.25
N ARG A 573 -38.19 14.94 41.58
CA ARG A 573 -39.41 14.52 42.30
C ARG A 573 -39.39 14.90 43.79
N SER A 574 -38.24 14.90 44.45
CA SER A 574 -38.14 15.33 45.86
C SER A 574 -38.36 16.84 46.05
N LEU A 575 -38.00 17.66 45.06
CA LEU A 575 -38.27 19.10 45.07
C LEU A 575 -39.76 19.43 44.87
N SER A 576 -40.52 18.57 44.17
CA SER A 576 -41.97 18.73 44.03
C SER A 576 -42.77 18.41 45.31
N CYS A 577 -42.24 17.57 46.22
CA CYS A 577 -42.91 17.23 47.48
C CYS A 577 -42.62 18.24 48.62
N ALA A 578 -41.52 19.00 48.55
CA ALA A 578 -41.19 19.99 49.57
C ALA A 578 -41.96 21.32 49.41
N ALA A 579 -42.65 21.54 48.29
CA ALA A 579 -43.45 22.73 48.04
C ALA A 579 -44.94 22.59 48.46
N CYS A 580 -45.31 21.49 49.15
CA CYS A 580 -46.67 21.19 49.60
C CYS A 580 -46.78 20.96 51.13
N ARG A 581 -45.83 21.47 51.93
CA ARG A 581 -45.98 21.55 53.39
C ARG A 581 -46.01 23.00 53.84
#